data_AF-A0A6B3FPU0-F1
#
_entry.id   AF-A0A6B3FPU0-F1
#
_cell.length_a   1.000
_cell.length_b   1.000
_cell.length_c   1.000
_cell.angle_alpha   90.00
_cell.angle_beta   90.00
_cell.angle_gamma   90.00
#
_symmetry.space_group_name_H-M   'P 1'
#
loop_
_entity.id
_entity.type
_entity.pdbx_description
1 polymer ?
#
loop_
_entity_poly.entity_id
_entity_poly.type
_entity_poly.pdbx_seq_one_letter_code
_entity_poly.pdbx_strand_id
1 'polypeptide(L)'
;MTTGRLGQQAAPPNAAYAGQVVNFPDPVRASRHPRGVRMDGNGHPVLSPYARAAAEIADPPPGFGIDELRLTDYVSANAAMAASGHDLWDTIPAVATPHGWTWHHVPGGRRMELVPVEVKALLRHHGGLAGTDVDQDRRGTRPLQETRPAHFRLPKGAGAVTEQQVQGVEEDLGYRLPGAYRSFLKAAGGSAPVGAALDAELGLLVDQPFFTVRDEAAMNDLVYVNKCLRDHFTKDYLGVAFVQGGILAVKVRGQDVGSVWFCPYDDARDQDGWSVQERVERLLLPCG
;
A
#
# COMPACT_ATOMS: atom_id res chain seq x y z
N MET A 1 41.27 9.35 24.53
CA MET A 1 40.31 10.19 23.78
C MET A 1 39.74 9.35 22.65
N THR A 2 38.59 8.75 22.88
CA THR A 2 37.81 8.00 21.89
C THR A 2 36.98 9.00 21.10
N THR A 3 37.34 9.23 19.84
CA THR A 3 36.47 9.91 18.89
C THR A 3 35.28 9.00 18.62
N GLY A 4 34.16 9.29 19.27
CA GLY A 4 32.88 8.64 18.99
C GLY A 4 32.55 8.81 17.51
N ARG A 5 32.25 7.71 16.84
CA ARG A 5 31.58 7.73 15.54
C ARG A 5 30.27 8.49 15.73
N LEU A 6 30.21 9.71 15.22
CA LEU A 6 28.96 10.39 14.90
C LEU A 6 28.11 9.41 14.08
N GLY A 7 26.88 9.19 14.53
CA GLY A 7 26.00 8.12 14.05
C GLY A 7 25.92 8.11 12.54
N GLN A 8 26.27 6.97 11.93
CA GLN A 8 25.89 6.71 10.54
C GLN A 8 24.35 6.70 10.53
N GLN A 9 23.74 7.74 9.97
CA GLN A 9 22.35 7.65 9.53
C GLN A 9 22.26 6.43 8.62
N ALA A 10 21.38 5.49 8.95
CA ALA A 10 21.15 4.33 8.10
C ALA A 10 20.65 4.83 6.74
N ALA A 11 21.18 4.24 5.66
CA ALA A 11 20.78 4.63 4.32
C ALA A 11 19.28 4.32 4.10
N PRO A 12 18.55 5.13 3.31
CA PRO A 12 17.17 4.81 2.96
C PRO A 12 17.08 3.46 2.25
N PRO A 13 15.93 2.76 2.30
CA PRO A 13 15.77 1.49 1.63
C PRO A 13 16.11 1.63 0.14
N ASN A 14 16.83 0.64 -0.39
CA ASN A 14 17.18 0.58 -1.81
C ASN A 14 18.06 1.76 -2.29
N ALA A 15 18.81 2.42 -1.39
CA ALA A 15 19.76 3.50 -1.71
C ALA A 15 20.78 3.11 -2.80
N ALA A 16 21.11 1.81 -2.93
CA ALA A 16 21.97 1.29 -4.00
C ALA A 16 21.46 1.63 -5.42
N TYR A 17 20.17 1.89 -5.59
CA TYR A 17 19.59 2.24 -6.89
C TYR A 17 19.57 3.75 -7.19
N ALA A 18 20.13 4.60 -6.33
CA ALA A 18 20.18 6.04 -6.57
C ALA A 18 20.78 6.37 -7.96
N GLY A 19 20.09 7.22 -8.71
CA GLY A 19 20.44 7.60 -10.09
C GLY A 19 20.22 6.53 -11.16
N GLN A 20 19.73 5.33 -10.81
CA GLN A 20 19.51 4.23 -11.76
C GLN A 20 18.06 4.17 -12.27
N VAL A 21 17.82 3.32 -13.26
CA VAL A 21 16.48 2.89 -13.67
C VAL A 21 16.26 1.47 -13.16
N VAL A 22 15.19 1.27 -12.41
CA VAL A 22 14.79 -0.04 -11.90
C VAL A 22 13.66 -0.59 -12.77
N ASN A 23 13.92 -1.72 -13.42
CA ASN A 23 12.93 -2.40 -14.24
C ASN A 23 12.07 -3.33 -13.39
N PHE A 24 10.83 -3.53 -13.83
CA PHE A 24 9.93 -4.50 -13.21
C PHE A 24 10.46 -5.92 -13.46
N PRO A 25 10.67 -6.73 -12.42
CA PRO A 25 11.22 -8.08 -12.57
C PRO A 25 10.19 -9.08 -13.09
N ASP A 26 8.90 -8.75 -12.99
CA ASP A 26 7.79 -9.60 -13.41
C ASP A 26 7.24 -9.20 -14.80
N PRO A 27 6.81 -10.18 -15.61
CA PRO A 27 6.39 -9.93 -16.99
C PRO A 27 5.13 -9.07 -17.13
N VAL A 28 4.21 -9.10 -16.14
CA VAL A 28 2.97 -8.33 -16.20
C VAL A 28 3.27 -6.84 -16.11
N ARG A 29 4.04 -6.40 -15.11
CA ARG A 29 4.41 -4.98 -15.00
C ARG A 29 5.47 -4.60 -16.01
N ALA A 30 6.41 -5.47 -16.38
CA ALA A 30 7.42 -5.16 -17.40
C ALA A 30 6.80 -4.90 -18.78
N SER A 31 5.75 -5.64 -19.16
CA SER A 31 5.04 -5.41 -20.43
C SER A 31 4.24 -4.11 -20.43
N ARG A 32 3.62 -3.75 -19.29
CA ARG A 32 2.84 -2.50 -19.13
C ARG A 32 3.73 -1.27 -19.02
N HIS A 33 4.87 -1.40 -18.34
CA HIS A 33 5.77 -0.31 -17.98
C HIS A 33 7.21 -0.62 -18.40
N PRO A 34 7.49 -0.78 -19.71
CA PRO A 34 8.77 -1.28 -20.22
C PRO A 34 9.95 -0.32 -19.96
N ARG A 35 9.68 0.93 -19.59
CA ARG A 35 10.71 1.93 -19.29
C ARG A 35 11.26 1.85 -17.87
N GLY A 36 10.62 1.08 -16.98
CA GLY A 36 10.99 1.02 -15.56
C GLY A 36 10.86 2.37 -14.83
N VAL A 37 11.16 2.36 -13.53
CA VAL A 37 11.09 3.55 -12.68
C VAL A 37 12.50 4.11 -12.48
N ARG A 38 12.68 5.40 -12.81
CA ARG A 38 13.93 6.10 -12.53
C ARG A 38 14.00 6.46 -11.05
N MET A 39 15.17 6.31 -10.44
CA MET A 39 15.50 6.84 -9.11
C MET A 39 16.23 8.17 -9.25
N ASP A 40 15.93 9.11 -8.36
CA ASP A 40 16.68 10.36 -8.24
C ASP A 40 18.06 10.13 -7.60
N GLY A 41 18.86 11.20 -7.48
CA GLY A 41 20.20 11.11 -6.87
C GLY A 41 20.21 10.75 -5.38
N ASN A 42 19.06 10.83 -4.70
CA ASN A 42 18.88 10.50 -3.30
C ASN A 42 18.25 9.10 -3.11
N GLY A 43 17.90 8.42 -4.21
CA GLY A 43 17.27 7.09 -4.17
C GLY A 43 15.75 7.09 -4.10
N HIS A 44 15.07 8.24 -4.25
CA HIS A 44 13.61 8.28 -4.32
C HIS A 44 13.11 7.94 -5.73
N PRO A 45 11.99 7.21 -5.84
CA PRO A 45 11.39 6.90 -7.14
C PRO A 45 10.77 8.15 -7.77
N VAL A 46 11.14 8.43 -9.01
CA VAL A 46 10.54 9.49 -9.83
C VAL A 46 9.30 8.94 -10.52
N LEU A 47 8.14 9.10 -9.88
CA LEU A 47 6.86 8.55 -10.36
C LEU A 47 6.07 9.48 -11.27
N SER A 48 6.46 10.76 -11.40
CA SER A 48 5.75 11.75 -12.21
C SER A 48 5.46 11.35 -13.66
N PRO A 49 6.32 10.59 -14.37
CA PRO A 49 5.99 10.08 -15.71
C PRO A 49 4.77 9.14 -15.78
N TYR A 50 4.33 8.61 -14.63
CA TYR A 50 3.17 7.75 -14.47
C TYR A 50 1.95 8.47 -13.89
N ALA A 51 2.11 9.74 -13.50
CA ALA A 51 1.06 10.49 -12.85
C ALA A 51 -0.09 10.76 -13.82
N ARG A 52 -1.31 10.40 -13.41
CA ARG A 52 -2.54 10.67 -14.16
C ARG A 52 -3.22 11.96 -13.71
N ALA A 53 -3.04 12.31 -12.45
CA ALA A 53 -3.53 13.54 -11.84
C ALA A 53 -2.52 14.03 -10.79
N ALA A 54 -2.58 15.30 -10.44
CA ALA A 54 -1.77 15.87 -9.38
C ALA A 54 -2.54 16.93 -8.60
N ALA A 55 -2.28 17.02 -7.30
CA ALA A 55 -2.87 18.02 -6.41
C ALA A 55 -1.77 18.70 -5.59
N GLU A 56 -1.87 20.01 -5.42
CA GLU A 56 -1.11 20.73 -4.41
C GLU A 56 -1.95 20.81 -3.14
N ILE A 57 -1.42 20.30 -2.03
CA ILE A 57 -2.13 20.26 -0.74
C ILE A 57 -1.55 21.33 0.19
N ALA A 58 -2.39 21.86 1.08
CA ALA A 58 -1.94 22.79 2.09
C ALA A 58 -0.98 22.13 3.09
N ASP A 59 -0.21 22.96 3.80
CA ASP A 59 0.55 22.50 4.96
C ASP A 59 -0.40 21.99 6.05
N PRO A 60 -0.01 20.92 6.76
CA PRO A 60 -0.82 20.40 7.85
C PRO A 60 -0.87 21.39 9.03
N PRO A 61 -1.96 21.40 9.80
CA PRO A 61 -2.00 22.09 11.07
C PRO A 61 -0.87 21.61 12.02
N PRO A 62 -0.36 22.49 12.90
CA PRO A 62 0.61 22.09 13.91
C PRO A 62 0.13 20.92 14.76
N GLY A 63 1.04 20.00 15.08
CA GLY A 63 0.77 18.86 15.96
C GLY A 63 0.09 17.67 15.27
N PHE A 64 0.05 17.62 13.94
CA PHE A 64 -0.29 16.40 13.21
C PHE A 64 0.76 15.31 13.44
N GLY A 65 0.30 14.06 13.54
CA GLY A 65 1.14 12.88 13.40
C GLY A 65 1.15 12.38 11.95
N ILE A 66 2.03 11.41 11.66
CA ILE A 66 2.21 10.90 10.29
C ILE A 66 0.96 10.25 9.69
N ASP A 67 0.18 9.54 10.50
CA ASP A 67 -1.04 8.87 10.05
C ASP A 67 -2.17 9.88 9.76
N GLU A 68 -2.30 10.93 10.58
CA GLU A 68 -3.27 12.02 10.38
C GLU A 68 -2.91 12.86 9.14
N LEU A 69 -1.61 13.14 8.93
CA LEU A 69 -1.12 13.78 7.71
C LEU A 69 -1.48 12.96 6.47
N ARG A 70 -1.07 11.69 6.46
CA ARG A 70 -1.26 10.79 5.32
C ARG A 70 -2.73 10.71 4.91
N LEU A 71 -3.63 10.46 5.87
CA LEU A 71 -5.06 10.37 5.59
C LEU A 71 -5.62 11.69 5.05
N THR A 72 -5.29 12.81 5.71
CA THR A 72 -5.81 14.13 5.33
C THR A 72 -5.36 14.51 3.93
N ASP A 73 -4.11 14.20 3.57
CA ASP A 73 -3.57 14.47 2.24
C ASP A 73 -4.29 13.67 1.15
N TYR A 74 -4.55 12.38 1.38
CA TYR A 74 -5.28 11.54 0.44
C TYR A 74 -6.71 12.03 0.22
N VAL A 75 -7.42 12.33 1.31
CA VAL A 75 -8.80 12.85 1.24
C VAL A 75 -8.83 14.21 0.55
N SER A 76 -7.87 15.10 0.86
CA SER A 76 -7.78 16.43 0.25
C SER A 76 -7.45 16.36 -1.24
N ALA A 77 -6.55 15.46 -1.65
CA ALA A 77 -6.21 15.25 -3.05
C ALA A 77 -7.41 14.68 -3.85
N ASN A 78 -8.12 13.69 -3.29
CA ASN A 78 -9.36 13.17 -3.87
C ASN A 78 -10.42 14.29 -4.03
N ALA A 79 -10.64 15.07 -2.96
CA ALA A 79 -11.63 16.15 -2.98
C ALA A 79 -11.29 17.24 -3.99
N ALA A 80 -10.00 17.59 -4.11
CA ALA A 80 -9.53 18.57 -5.09
C ALA A 80 -9.77 18.09 -6.54
N MET A 81 -9.52 16.81 -6.82
CA MET A 81 -9.76 16.25 -8.16
C MET A 81 -11.24 16.11 -8.49
N ALA A 82 -12.06 15.73 -7.52
CA ALA A 82 -13.51 15.70 -7.69
C ALA A 82 -14.07 17.11 -7.93
N ALA A 83 -13.61 18.11 -7.17
CA ALA A 83 -14.05 19.50 -7.30
C ALA A 83 -13.63 20.15 -8.63
N SER A 84 -12.51 19.71 -9.22
CA SER A 84 -12.07 20.17 -10.54
C SER A 84 -12.83 19.51 -11.69
N GLY A 85 -13.68 18.51 -11.43
CA GLY A 85 -14.42 17.76 -12.44
C GLY A 85 -13.55 16.77 -13.21
N HIS A 86 -12.52 16.20 -12.57
CA HIS A 86 -11.65 15.23 -13.22
C HIS A 86 -12.39 13.90 -13.49
N ASP A 87 -12.30 13.42 -14.73
CA ASP A 87 -13.04 12.24 -15.26
C ASP A 87 -12.99 10.97 -14.37
N LEU A 88 -11.83 10.69 -13.76
CA LEU A 88 -11.65 9.55 -12.86
C LEU A 88 -12.55 9.59 -11.60
N TRP A 89 -13.05 10.77 -11.22
CA TRP A 89 -13.93 10.95 -10.06
C TRP A 89 -15.42 11.04 -10.41
N ASP A 90 -15.81 10.96 -11.69
CA ASP A 90 -17.20 11.16 -12.14
C ASP A 90 -18.19 10.15 -11.55
N THR A 91 -17.72 8.98 -11.11
CA THR A 91 -18.58 7.86 -10.67
C THR A 91 -18.25 7.34 -9.27
N ILE A 92 -17.32 7.97 -8.56
CA ILE A 92 -16.88 7.56 -7.23
C ILE A 92 -17.04 8.71 -6.23
N PRO A 93 -17.14 8.41 -4.92
CA PRO A 93 -17.20 9.45 -3.89
C PRO A 93 -15.96 10.36 -3.92
N ALA A 94 -16.14 11.65 -3.64
CA ALA A 94 -15.06 12.65 -3.64
C ALA A 94 -13.93 12.40 -2.64
N VAL A 95 -14.11 11.48 -1.69
CA VAL A 95 -13.11 11.09 -0.69
C VAL A 95 -12.40 9.78 -1.03
N ALA A 96 -12.84 9.06 -2.08
CA ALA A 96 -12.29 7.79 -2.50
C ALA A 96 -11.31 7.97 -3.66
N THR A 97 -10.34 7.06 -3.75
CA THR A 97 -9.36 7.02 -4.83
C THR A 97 -9.83 6.04 -5.92
N PRO A 98 -9.72 6.38 -7.22
CA PRO A 98 -10.05 5.47 -8.31
C PRO A 98 -9.32 4.12 -8.17
N HIS A 99 -10.01 3.01 -8.45
CA HIS A 99 -9.41 1.68 -8.32
C HIS A 99 -8.17 1.51 -9.22
N GLY A 100 -7.12 0.89 -8.68
CA GLY A 100 -5.84 0.69 -9.36
C GLY A 100 -4.89 1.88 -9.24
N TRP A 101 -5.32 2.96 -8.59
CA TRP A 101 -4.53 4.17 -8.38
C TRP A 101 -4.23 4.41 -6.90
N THR A 102 -3.12 5.07 -6.63
CA THR A 102 -2.74 5.51 -5.29
C THR A 102 -2.06 6.87 -5.35
N TRP A 103 -2.19 7.63 -4.26
CA TRP A 103 -1.51 8.89 -4.11
C TRP A 103 -0.07 8.71 -3.63
N HIS A 104 0.87 9.35 -4.33
CA HIS A 104 2.27 9.45 -3.98
C HIS A 104 2.60 10.86 -3.50
N HIS A 105 3.15 10.98 -2.29
CA HIS A 105 3.77 12.21 -1.80
C HIS A 105 5.09 12.45 -2.54
N VAL A 106 5.15 13.54 -3.32
CA VAL A 106 6.38 13.93 -4.02
C VAL A 106 7.38 14.50 -3.00
N PRO A 107 8.66 14.08 -3.02
CA PRO A 107 9.68 14.64 -2.12
C PRO A 107 9.83 16.16 -2.23
N GLY A 108 10.08 16.81 -1.08
CA GLY A 108 10.46 18.23 -1.02
C GLY A 108 9.31 19.23 -1.17
N GLY A 109 8.06 18.80 -1.02
CA GLY A 109 6.90 19.69 -1.06
C GLY A 109 5.60 19.04 -0.60
N ARG A 110 4.47 19.67 -0.97
CA ARG A 110 3.11 19.22 -0.65
C ARG A 110 2.34 18.72 -1.88
N ARG A 111 3.07 18.43 -2.95
CA ARG A 111 2.54 17.89 -4.19
C ARG A 111 2.22 16.41 -4.01
N MET A 112 1.00 16.05 -4.40
CA MET A 112 0.52 14.68 -4.46
C MET A 112 0.34 14.28 -5.93
N GLU A 113 0.81 13.09 -6.30
CA GLU A 113 0.67 12.55 -7.66
C GLU A 113 -0.11 11.23 -7.64
N LEU A 114 -1.17 11.15 -8.44
CA LEU A 114 -1.98 9.94 -8.59
C LEU A 114 -1.28 9.01 -9.58
N VAL A 115 -0.77 7.88 -9.10
CA VAL A 115 0.02 6.93 -9.88
C VAL A 115 -0.57 5.53 -9.82
N PRO A 116 -0.29 4.64 -10.79
CA PRO A 116 -0.74 3.27 -10.73
C PRO A 116 -0.16 2.56 -9.49
N VAL A 117 -1.01 1.88 -8.74
CA VAL A 117 -0.59 1.23 -7.48
C VAL A 117 0.48 0.16 -7.71
N GLU A 118 0.42 -0.53 -8.84
CA GLU A 118 1.40 -1.54 -9.24
C GLU A 118 2.79 -0.97 -9.52
N VAL A 119 2.88 0.31 -9.90
CA VAL A 119 4.14 1.06 -10.08
C VAL A 119 4.68 1.51 -8.73
N LYS A 120 3.81 2.07 -7.86
CA LYS A 120 4.17 2.46 -6.48
C LYS A 120 4.71 1.26 -5.67
N ALA A 121 4.15 0.07 -5.89
CA ALA A 121 4.54 -1.18 -5.24
C ALA A 121 5.75 -1.90 -5.88
N LEU A 122 6.53 -1.24 -6.75
CA LEU A 122 7.69 -1.87 -7.39
C LEU A 122 8.72 -2.36 -6.37
N LEU A 123 9.07 -1.48 -5.42
CA LEU A 123 10.11 -1.72 -4.43
C LEU A 123 9.89 -0.84 -3.20
N ARG A 124 10.48 -1.25 -2.08
CA ARG A 124 10.59 -0.43 -0.87
C ARG A 124 11.27 0.91 -1.16
N HIS A 125 10.74 2.02 -0.69
CA HIS A 125 11.34 3.33 -0.92
C HIS A 125 10.92 4.33 0.15
N HIS A 126 11.79 5.30 0.42
CA HIS A 126 11.33 6.57 0.96
C HIS A 126 10.77 7.44 -0.17
N GLY A 127 9.90 8.36 0.18
CA GLY A 127 9.32 9.37 -0.70
C GLY A 127 9.05 10.64 0.08
N GLY A 128 8.05 11.41 -0.34
CA GLY A 128 7.71 12.66 0.30
C GLY A 128 7.20 12.50 1.73
N LEU A 129 6.62 11.36 2.10
CA LEU A 129 6.01 11.18 3.42
C LEU A 129 7.08 10.99 4.51
N ALA A 130 8.08 10.13 4.29
CA ALA A 130 9.17 9.91 5.24
C ALA A 130 10.03 11.16 5.50
N GLY A 131 10.01 12.14 4.60
CA GLY A 131 10.74 13.40 4.72
C GLY A 131 9.94 14.56 5.34
N THR A 132 8.72 14.32 5.82
CA THR A 132 7.86 15.37 6.39
C THR A 132 8.28 15.75 7.82
N ASP A 133 8.07 17.01 8.19
CA ASP A 133 8.40 17.56 9.52
C ASP A 133 7.27 17.36 10.55
N VAL A 134 6.41 16.37 10.34
CA VAL A 134 5.41 15.97 11.34
C VAL A 134 6.02 14.95 12.30
N ASP A 135 5.34 14.70 13.42
CA ASP A 135 5.75 13.64 14.34
C ASP A 135 5.60 12.26 13.67
N GLN A 136 6.74 11.68 13.29
CA GLN A 136 6.85 10.39 12.61
C GLN A 136 6.49 9.20 13.50
N ASP A 137 6.53 9.38 14.83
CA ASP A 137 6.23 8.33 15.81
C ASP A 137 4.77 8.39 16.30
N ARG A 138 4.09 9.53 16.08
CA ARG A 138 2.68 9.68 16.45
C ARG A 138 1.75 8.96 15.47
N ARG A 139 1.11 7.90 15.98
CA ARG A 139 0.19 7.04 15.23
C ARG A 139 -1.27 7.44 15.40
N GLY A 140 -2.06 7.03 14.41
CA GLY A 140 -3.50 7.23 14.36
C GLY A 140 -3.94 8.65 14.06
N THR A 141 -5.26 8.79 14.04
CA THR A 141 -5.98 10.04 13.77
C THR A 141 -6.81 10.41 14.98
N ARG A 142 -7.52 11.54 14.93
CA ARG A 142 -8.51 11.86 15.98
C ARG A 142 -9.55 10.75 16.05
N PRO A 143 -9.86 10.22 17.25
CA PRO A 143 -10.83 9.14 17.39
C PRO A 143 -12.16 9.48 16.74
N LEU A 144 -12.70 8.51 16.00
CA LEU A 144 -14.05 8.62 15.46
C LEU A 144 -15.06 8.51 16.61
N GLN A 145 -16.10 9.34 16.59
CA GLN A 145 -17.17 9.28 17.59
C GLN A 145 -17.97 7.97 17.51
N GLU A 146 -18.13 7.44 16.29
CA GLU A 146 -18.77 6.15 16.02
C GLU A 146 -17.95 5.39 14.97
N THR A 147 -17.77 4.08 15.18
CA THR A 147 -17.21 3.17 14.17
C THR A 147 -18.30 2.24 13.66
N ARG A 148 -18.26 1.93 12.36
CA ARG A 148 -19.19 0.99 11.71
C ARG A 148 -18.40 0.02 10.84
N PRO A 149 -18.83 -1.25 10.74
CA PRO A 149 -18.20 -2.19 9.82
C PRO A 149 -18.26 -1.68 8.38
N ALA A 150 -17.15 -1.82 7.66
CA ALA A 150 -17.12 -1.59 6.22
C ALA A 150 -17.90 -2.71 5.51
N HIS A 151 -18.78 -2.33 4.58
CA HIS A 151 -19.55 -3.29 3.80
C HIS A 151 -18.90 -3.50 2.43
N PHE A 152 -18.99 -4.74 1.92
CA PHE A 152 -18.56 -5.10 0.57
C PHE A 152 -19.78 -5.44 -0.27
N ARG A 153 -19.79 -4.96 -1.52
CA ARG A 153 -20.81 -5.38 -2.48
C ARG A 153 -20.41 -6.74 -3.05
N LEU A 154 -21.18 -7.77 -2.73
CA LEU A 154 -20.93 -9.12 -3.24
C LEU A 154 -21.31 -9.24 -4.73
N PRO A 155 -20.60 -10.07 -5.51
CA PRO A 155 -20.99 -10.41 -6.87
C PRO A 155 -22.40 -11.03 -6.92
N LYS A 156 -23.15 -10.77 -8.00
CA LYS A 156 -24.46 -11.41 -8.21
C LYS A 156 -24.23 -12.85 -8.72
N GLY A 157 -24.54 -13.87 -7.91
CA GLY A 157 -24.49 -15.28 -8.32
C GLY A 157 -23.72 -16.19 -7.37
N ALA A 158 -23.11 -17.26 -7.92
CA ALA A 158 -22.12 -18.06 -7.19
C ALA A 158 -20.95 -17.13 -6.81
N GLY A 159 -20.53 -17.12 -5.54
CA GLY A 159 -19.60 -16.14 -4.98
C GLY A 159 -18.32 -15.88 -5.79
N ALA A 160 -17.59 -14.82 -5.42
CA ALA A 160 -16.42 -14.33 -6.14
C ALA A 160 -15.39 -15.40 -6.56
N VAL A 161 -15.13 -16.39 -5.69
CA VAL A 161 -14.16 -17.46 -5.94
C VAL A 161 -14.77 -18.81 -5.54
N THR A 162 -14.65 -19.80 -6.41
CA THR A 162 -15.16 -21.15 -6.17
C THR A 162 -14.32 -21.93 -5.14
N GLU A 163 -14.91 -22.97 -4.55
CA GLU A 163 -14.19 -23.86 -3.63
C GLU A 163 -12.99 -24.55 -4.30
N GLN A 164 -13.13 -24.95 -5.57
CA GLN A 164 -12.05 -25.58 -6.34
C GLN A 164 -10.89 -24.61 -6.59
N GLN A 165 -11.17 -23.36 -6.95
CA GLN A 165 -10.14 -22.32 -7.10
C GLN A 165 -9.40 -22.05 -5.80
N VAL A 166 -10.12 -21.96 -4.66
CA VAL A 166 -9.48 -21.79 -3.35
C VAL A 166 -8.55 -22.96 -3.02
N GLN A 167 -8.97 -24.19 -3.30
CA GLN A 167 -8.11 -25.36 -3.07
C GLN A 167 -6.84 -25.31 -3.93
N GLY A 168 -6.94 -24.94 -5.21
CA GLY A 168 -5.78 -24.74 -6.08
C GLY A 168 -4.84 -23.64 -5.55
N VAL A 169 -5.38 -22.53 -5.03
CA VAL A 169 -4.57 -21.50 -4.37
C VAL A 169 -3.87 -22.02 -3.12
N GLU A 170 -4.56 -22.79 -2.27
CA GLU A 170 -3.97 -23.40 -1.06
C GLU A 170 -2.83 -24.39 -1.42
N GLU A 171 -2.97 -25.12 -2.53
CA GLU A 171 -1.95 -25.99 -3.09
C GLU A 171 -0.73 -25.19 -3.60
N ASP A 172 -0.95 -24.16 -4.42
CA ASP A 172 0.11 -23.31 -4.97
C ASP A 172 0.88 -22.54 -3.89
N LEU A 173 0.19 -22.10 -2.84
CA LEU A 173 0.79 -21.43 -1.68
C LEU A 173 1.46 -22.43 -0.72
N GLY A 174 1.05 -23.70 -0.76
CA GLY A 174 1.53 -24.76 0.12
C GLY A 174 1.05 -24.65 1.57
N TYR A 175 -0.14 -24.07 1.80
CA TYR A 175 -0.79 -24.00 3.10
C TYR A 175 -2.29 -23.67 2.97
N ARG A 176 -3.06 -24.01 4.02
CA ARG A 176 -4.48 -23.67 4.10
C ARG A 176 -4.66 -22.20 4.48
N LEU A 177 -5.55 -21.50 3.79
CA LEU A 177 -5.87 -20.11 4.09
C LEU A 177 -6.58 -20.02 5.46
N PRO A 178 -6.30 -18.98 6.27
CA PRO A 178 -7.04 -18.74 7.51
C PRO A 178 -8.55 -18.67 7.26
N GLY A 179 -9.36 -19.30 8.11
CA GLY A 179 -10.79 -19.55 7.84
C GLY A 179 -11.61 -18.30 7.51
N ALA A 180 -11.35 -17.18 8.21
CA ALA A 180 -12.01 -15.91 7.94
C ALA A 180 -11.63 -15.35 6.56
N TYR A 181 -10.34 -15.29 6.24
CA TYR A 181 -9.86 -14.81 4.94
C TYR A 181 -10.31 -15.72 3.80
N ARG A 182 -10.28 -17.03 3.99
CA ARG A 182 -10.81 -18.02 3.04
C ARG A 182 -12.29 -17.76 2.72
N SER A 183 -13.09 -17.49 3.74
CA SER A 183 -14.52 -17.18 3.58
C SER A 183 -14.72 -15.85 2.86
N PHE A 184 -13.93 -14.83 3.21
CA PHE A 184 -13.93 -13.54 2.53
C PHE A 184 -13.56 -13.67 1.05
N LEU A 185 -12.47 -14.40 0.72
CA LEU A 185 -12.02 -14.58 -0.65
C LEU A 185 -13.11 -15.21 -1.53
N LYS A 186 -13.80 -16.24 -1.01
CA LYS A 186 -14.93 -16.88 -1.71
C LYS A 186 -16.12 -15.94 -1.92
N ALA A 187 -16.43 -15.11 -0.93
CA ALA A 187 -17.60 -14.23 -1.00
C ALA A 187 -17.34 -12.96 -1.81
N ALA A 188 -16.19 -12.32 -1.61
CA ALA A 188 -15.93 -10.93 -1.98
C ALA A 188 -14.54 -10.71 -2.60
N GLY A 189 -13.75 -11.75 -2.90
CA GLY A 189 -12.47 -11.61 -3.60
C GLY A 189 -12.58 -10.70 -4.83
N GLY A 190 -11.70 -9.71 -4.97
CA GLY A 190 -11.76 -8.75 -6.08
C GLY A 190 -12.67 -7.55 -5.83
N SER A 191 -13.40 -7.53 -4.71
CA SER A 191 -14.29 -6.43 -4.35
C SER A 191 -13.56 -5.39 -3.50
N ALA A 192 -13.93 -4.12 -3.69
CA ALA A 192 -13.58 -3.02 -2.79
C ALA A 192 -14.72 -2.79 -1.78
N PRO A 193 -14.46 -2.06 -0.68
CA PRO A 193 -15.52 -1.55 0.18
C PRO A 193 -16.56 -0.72 -0.61
N VAL A 194 -17.80 -0.68 -0.11
CA VAL A 194 -18.81 0.24 -0.63
C VAL A 194 -18.45 1.65 -0.16
N GLY A 195 -17.88 2.44 -1.06
CA GLY A 195 -17.30 3.74 -0.74
C GLY A 195 -15.85 3.59 -0.26
N ALA A 196 -15.44 4.38 0.72
CA ALA A 196 -14.15 4.23 1.37
C ALA A 196 -14.34 3.78 2.83
N ALA A 197 -13.49 2.88 3.29
CA ALA A 197 -13.40 2.50 4.69
C ALA A 197 -12.18 3.18 5.34
N LEU A 198 -12.30 3.49 6.64
CA LEU A 198 -11.27 4.16 7.41
C LEU A 198 -10.90 3.32 8.63
N ASP A 199 -9.61 3.04 8.78
CA ASP A 199 -9.02 2.67 10.07
C ASP A 199 -8.44 3.93 10.71
N ALA A 200 -9.06 4.39 11.79
CA ALA A 200 -8.65 5.63 12.46
C ALA A 200 -7.38 5.45 13.32
N GLU A 201 -7.06 4.23 13.74
CA GLU A 201 -5.89 3.93 14.58
C GLU A 201 -4.60 3.92 13.77
N LEU A 202 -4.70 3.60 12.48
CA LEU A 202 -3.59 3.66 11.54
C LEU A 202 -3.73 4.77 10.49
N GLY A 203 -4.80 5.59 10.53
CA GLY A 203 -5.07 6.59 9.49
C GLY A 203 -5.08 5.98 8.08
N LEU A 204 -5.68 4.80 7.93
CA LEU A 204 -5.67 4.03 6.69
C LEU A 204 -6.97 4.24 5.92
N LEU A 205 -6.85 4.69 4.67
CA LEU A 205 -7.96 4.72 3.72
C LEU A 205 -7.96 3.44 2.88
N VAL A 206 -9.03 2.65 3.02
CA VAL A 206 -9.24 1.40 2.28
C VAL A 206 -10.34 1.63 1.25
N ASP A 207 -9.91 1.84 0.01
CA ASP A 207 -10.79 2.15 -1.14
C ASP A 207 -10.44 1.34 -2.40
N GLN A 208 -9.55 0.37 -2.28
CA GLN A 208 -9.08 -0.47 -3.37
C GLN A 208 -9.71 -1.87 -3.31
N PRO A 209 -9.83 -2.56 -4.46
CA PRO A 209 -10.27 -3.94 -4.49
C PRO A 209 -9.23 -4.86 -3.83
N PHE A 210 -9.71 -5.79 -3.02
CA PHE A 210 -8.88 -6.87 -2.49
C PHE A 210 -8.49 -7.83 -3.62
N PHE A 211 -7.36 -8.51 -3.46
CA PHE A 211 -6.90 -9.50 -4.44
C PHE A 211 -7.89 -10.65 -4.56
N THR A 212 -7.90 -11.27 -5.74
CA THR A 212 -8.80 -12.37 -6.09
C THR A 212 -8.02 -13.49 -6.77
N VAL A 213 -8.71 -14.53 -7.21
CA VAL A 213 -8.11 -15.59 -8.03
C VAL A 213 -8.39 -15.28 -9.50
N ARG A 214 -7.35 -15.30 -10.32
CA ARG A 214 -7.43 -15.10 -11.77
C ARG A 214 -6.90 -16.32 -12.50
N ASP A 215 -7.43 -16.54 -13.70
CA ASP A 215 -6.93 -17.59 -14.59
C ASP A 215 -5.60 -17.18 -15.25
N GLU A 216 -5.32 -15.88 -15.32
CA GLU A 216 -4.10 -15.31 -15.88
C GLU A 216 -3.34 -14.47 -14.84
N ALA A 217 -2.01 -14.40 -15.00
CA ALA A 217 -1.16 -13.57 -14.18
C ALA A 217 -1.59 -12.09 -14.24
N ALA A 218 -1.93 -11.52 -13.08
CA ALA A 218 -2.36 -10.13 -12.95
C ALA A 218 -1.95 -9.55 -11.59
N MET A 219 -1.83 -8.22 -11.52
CA MET A 219 -1.46 -7.53 -10.27
C MET A 219 -2.54 -7.55 -9.18
N ASN A 220 -3.73 -8.08 -9.49
CA ASN A 220 -4.78 -8.38 -8.52
C ASN A 220 -5.06 -9.88 -8.37
N ASP A 221 -4.22 -10.75 -8.96
CA ASP A 221 -4.23 -12.18 -8.70
C ASP A 221 -3.43 -12.47 -7.42
N LEU A 222 -4.06 -13.17 -6.47
CA LEU A 222 -3.55 -13.40 -5.13
C LEU A 222 -2.22 -14.16 -5.13
N VAL A 223 -2.08 -15.19 -5.97
CA VAL A 223 -0.87 -16.02 -6.00
C VAL A 223 0.25 -15.28 -6.72
N TYR A 224 -0.05 -14.66 -7.87
CA TYR A 224 0.92 -13.93 -8.67
C TYR A 224 1.48 -12.72 -7.92
N VAL A 225 0.63 -11.88 -7.35
CA VAL A 225 1.07 -10.66 -6.66
C VAL A 225 1.97 -10.99 -5.47
N ASN A 226 1.69 -12.06 -4.72
CA ASN A 226 2.54 -12.48 -3.59
C ASN A 226 3.90 -13.04 -4.02
N LYS A 227 4.07 -13.48 -5.28
CA LYS A 227 5.40 -13.74 -5.83
C LYS A 227 6.21 -12.44 -6.02
N CYS A 228 5.52 -11.34 -6.29
CA CYS A 228 6.09 -10.02 -6.54
C CYS A 228 6.36 -9.21 -5.25
N LEU A 229 5.74 -9.57 -4.11
CA LEU A 229 5.84 -8.86 -2.84
C LEU A 229 6.91 -9.41 -1.87
N ARG A 230 7.86 -10.19 -2.37
CA ARG A 230 8.86 -10.90 -1.54
C ARG A 230 9.89 -9.98 -0.87
N ASP A 231 10.03 -8.75 -1.34
CA ASP A 231 10.82 -7.70 -0.69
C ASP A 231 10.03 -6.97 0.39
N HIS A 232 8.70 -7.10 0.42
CA HIS A 232 7.82 -6.49 1.43
C HIS A 232 7.49 -7.46 2.58
N PHE A 233 7.29 -8.74 2.27
CA PHE A 233 6.82 -9.73 3.23
C PHE A 233 7.65 -11.02 3.25
N THR A 234 7.75 -11.61 4.44
CA THR A 234 8.18 -13.00 4.59
C THR A 234 7.03 -13.95 4.20
N LYS A 235 7.31 -15.26 4.15
CA LYS A 235 6.28 -16.27 3.86
C LYS A 235 5.22 -16.44 4.96
N ASP A 236 5.37 -15.73 6.08
CA ASP A 236 4.41 -15.77 7.19
C ASP A 236 3.23 -14.82 6.97
N TYR A 237 3.32 -13.95 5.96
CA TYR A 237 2.29 -12.99 5.59
C TYR A 237 1.87 -13.19 4.14
N LEU A 238 0.57 -13.10 3.89
CA LEU A 238 -0.02 -13.10 2.57
C LEU A 238 -0.57 -11.69 2.32
N GLY A 239 -0.02 -10.96 1.35
CA GLY A 239 -0.59 -9.69 0.91
C GLY A 239 -1.98 -9.93 0.30
N VAL A 240 -2.98 -9.13 0.69
CA VAL A 240 -4.39 -9.34 0.32
C VAL A 240 -5.04 -8.13 -0.34
N ALA A 241 -4.44 -6.94 -0.23
CA ALA A 241 -4.89 -5.75 -0.93
C ALA A 241 -3.78 -4.71 -0.98
N PHE A 242 -3.72 -3.95 -2.08
CA PHE A 242 -3.12 -2.63 -2.02
C PHE A 242 -4.10 -1.66 -1.36
N VAL A 243 -3.61 -0.69 -0.61
CA VAL A 243 -4.40 0.35 0.06
C VAL A 243 -3.66 1.67 -0.03
N GLN A 244 -4.31 2.79 0.30
CA GLN A 244 -3.61 4.06 0.26
C GLN A 244 -2.44 4.06 1.26
N GLY A 245 -1.24 4.32 0.75
CA GLY A 245 -0.02 4.37 1.54
C GLY A 245 0.65 3.02 1.83
N GLY A 246 0.12 1.89 1.37
CA GLY A 246 0.78 0.60 1.60
C GLY A 246 0.01 -0.64 1.15
N ILE A 247 0.27 -1.75 1.85
CA ILE A 247 -0.27 -3.08 1.54
C ILE A 247 -0.89 -3.67 2.80
N LEU A 248 -2.10 -4.22 2.69
CA LEU A 248 -2.69 -5.08 3.72
C LEU A 248 -2.26 -6.52 3.52
N ALA A 249 -1.96 -7.20 4.63
CA ALA A 249 -1.61 -8.61 4.65
C ALA A 249 -2.33 -9.37 5.76
N VAL A 250 -2.51 -10.66 5.56
CA VAL A 250 -3.02 -11.60 6.56
C VAL A 250 -1.86 -12.48 7.02
N LYS A 251 -1.73 -12.69 8.33
CA LYS A 251 -0.75 -13.63 8.89
C LYS A 251 -1.22 -15.06 8.65
N VAL A 252 -0.39 -15.87 7.99
CA VAL A 252 -0.74 -17.24 7.55
C VAL A 252 0.08 -18.34 8.21
N ARG A 253 1.15 -17.98 8.92
CA ARG A 253 2.01 -18.90 9.68
C ARG A 253 2.48 -18.26 10.98
N GLY A 254 2.86 -19.10 11.95
CA GLY A 254 3.35 -18.68 13.25
C GLY A 254 2.23 -18.41 14.26
N GLN A 255 2.46 -17.46 15.17
CA GLN A 255 1.44 -17.01 16.13
C GLN A 255 0.42 -16.09 15.44
N ASP A 256 -0.77 -15.95 16.01
CA ASP A 256 -1.82 -15.02 15.53
C ASP A 256 -2.25 -15.21 14.07
N VAL A 257 -2.27 -16.46 13.58
CA VAL A 257 -2.75 -16.77 12.23
C VAL A 257 -4.17 -16.24 12.02
N GLY A 258 -4.37 -15.51 10.93
CA GLY A 258 -5.62 -14.83 10.59
C GLY A 258 -5.67 -13.36 10.99
N SER A 259 -4.73 -12.86 11.78
CA SER A 259 -4.59 -11.42 12.07
C SER A 259 -4.24 -10.63 10.80
N VAL A 260 -4.65 -9.35 10.78
CA VAL A 260 -4.45 -8.43 9.66
C VAL A 260 -3.36 -7.43 10.02
N TRP A 261 -2.50 -7.13 9.04
CA TRP A 261 -1.34 -6.26 9.22
C TRP A 261 -1.22 -5.29 8.06
N PHE A 262 -0.73 -4.09 8.36
CA PHE A 262 -0.44 -3.04 7.39
C PHE A 262 1.08 -2.88 7.21
N CYS A 263 1.51 -2.89 5.95
CA CYS A 263 2.88 -2.57 5.52
C CYS A 263 2.86 -1.21 4.80
N PRO A 264 3.33 -0.12 5.44
CA PRO A 264 3.45 1.16 4.76
C PRO A 264 4.52 1.10 3.64
N TYR A 265 4.32 1.87 2.57
CA TYR A 265 5.32 2.02 1.51
C TYR A 265 6.48 2.93 1.91
N ASP A 266 6.15 4.05 2.56
CA ASP A 266 7.02 5.20 2.81
C ASP A 266 7.15 5.45 4.33
N ASP A 267 7.61 4.42 5.05
CA ASP A 267 7.83 4.46 6.50
C ASP A 267 9.23 5.02 6.79
N ALA A 268 9.32 6.15 7.49
CA ALA A 268 10.59 6.80 7.81
C ALA A 268 11.56 5.93 8.64
N ARG A 269 11.05 4.86 9.26
CA ARG A 269 11.84 3.91 10.04
C ARG A 269 12.47 2.81 9.17
N ASP A 270 12.06 2.67 7.91
CA ASP A 270 12.67 1.71 6.98
C ASP A 270 14.10 2.14 6.65
N GLN A 271 14.97 1.17 6.46
CA GLN A 271 16.37 1.42 6.19
C GLN A 271 16.99 0.25 5.44
N ASP A 272 18.07 0.56 4.73
CA ASP A 272 18.83 -0.46 4.05
C ASP A 272 19.61 -1.35 5.04
N GLY A 273 19.98 -2.54 4.58
CA GLY A 273 20.75 -3.51 5.38
C GLY A 273 19.93 -4.38 6.33
N TRP A 274 18.63 -4.14 6.51
CA TRP A 274 17.73 -5.10 7.16
C TRP A 274 17.36 -6.25 6.23
N SER A 275 17.34 -7.46 6.78
CA SER A 275 16.65 -8.59 6.16
C SER A 275 15.14 -8.32 6.11
N VAL A 276 14.44 -9.02 5.21
CA VAL A 276 12.96 -8.94 5.15
C VAL A 276 12.34 -9.36 6.48
N GLN A 277 12.94 -10.31 7.21
CA GLN A 277 12.49 -10.75 8.53
C GLN A 277 12.54 -9.61 9.56
N GLU A 278 13.70 -8.97 9.71
CA GLU A 278 13.86 -7.86 10.65
C GLU A 278 12.92 -6.70 10.31
N ARG A 279 12.73 -6.42 9.02
CA ARG A 279 11.82 -5.39 8.56
C ARG A 279 10.38 -5.70 8.96
N VAL A 280 9.88 -6.91 8.70
CA VAL A 280 8.49 -7.24 9.03
C VAL A 280 8.24 -7.21 10.53
N GLU A 281 9.21 -7.62 11.35
CA GLU A 281 9.11 -7.58 12.81
C GLU A 281 9.07 -6.16 13.37
N ARG A 282 9.74 -5.21 12.72
CA ARG A 282 9.86 -3.82 13.18
C ARG A 282 8.79 -2.90 12.62
N LEU A 283 8.38 -3.12 11.38
CA LEU A 283 7.62 -2.13 10.60
C LEU A 283 6.19 -2.53 10.32
N LEU A 284 5.83 -3.83 10.37
CA LEU A 284 4.42 -4.20 10.20
C LEU A 284 3.60 -3.72 11.40
N LEU A 285 2.41 -3.23 11.08
CA LEU A 285 1.50 -2.64 12.05
C LEU A 285 0.28 -3.53 12.14
N PRO A 286 -0.10 -4.02 13.33
CA PRO A 286 -1.32 -4.80 13.46
C PRO A 286 -2.53 -3.90 13.20
N CYS A 287 -3.52 -4.42 12.49
CA CYS A 287 -4.80 -3.75 12.29
C CYS A 287 -5.86 -4.32 13.24
N GLY A 288 -6.61 -3.45 13.90
CA GLY A 288 -7.76 -3.80 14.74
C GLY A 288 -7.44 -4.11 16.19
#